data_AF-A0A6I7LYT8-F1
#
_entry.id   AF-A0A6I7LYT8-F1
#
_cell.length_a   1.000
_cell.length_b   1.000
_cell.length_c   1.000
_cell.angle_alpha   90.00
_cell.angle_beta   90.00
_cell.angle_gamma   90.00
#
_symmetry.space_group_name_H-M   'P 1'
#
loop_
_entity.id
_entity.type
_entity.pdbx_description
1 polymer ?
#
loop_
_entity_poly.entity_id
_entity_poly.type
_entity_poly.pdbx_seq_one_letter_code
_entity_poly.pdbx_strand_id
1 'polypeptide(L)'
;MARLTKIMAIFAVLAIIVVGCQNQPNSTLSPTSSAVPNMAPKFILPAGATLDSAIFYIFVQTPTNQPVYLYRVTQDWAEMTVTWNNFGSSIAPGAYGSFMADAQTWRSVDITALAAEWFNGTYPNYGFLLKQLDEQYPRTVYRSRENVALQPYLKVCYTLDGGEVCTQELPIADAEINQLYPNDNFGSLILLYTGWNSPTSLEKQTLVKFDFEATPPPPPPDLGCTLTIGFWKNHAGFGKQANMVSPLLPIWLGTSGGPKSINVTTNLIAYNILSQNVYGTASNGITKLYAQLLGAKLNLASGASDEPIHTLIMDADAFLANYNYLDWTTLTPTQQQQVLDWQGTLDNYNNGLEGVPHCSD
;
A
#
# COMPACT_ATOMS: atom_id res chain seq x y z
N MET A 1 -61.05 -44.10 -21.33
CA MET A 1 -60.63 -43.68 -22.69
C MET A 1 -59.12 -43.56 -22.70
N ALA A 2 -58.43 -44.59 -23.21
CA ALA A 2 -57.00 -44.57 -23.42
C ALA A 2 -56.75 -44.34 -24.91
N ARG A 3 -55.83 -43.43 -25.26
CA ARG A 3 -55.22 -43.38 -26.60
C ARG A 3 -53.71 -43.30 -26.46
N LEU A 4 -53.11 -44.46 -26.70
CA LEU A 4 -51.69 -44.72 -26.87
C LEU A 4 -51.36 -44.47 -28.34
N THR A 5 -50.40 -43.60 -28.65
CA THR A 5 -49.93 -43.38 -30.03
C THR A 5 -48.44 -43.67 -30.11
N LYS A 6 -48.09 -44.70 -30.89
CA LYS A 6 -46.73 -45.14 -31.24
C LYS A 6 -46.20 -44.33 -32.42
N ILE A 7 -44.93 -43.89 -32.38
CA ILE A 7 -44.12 -43.51 -33.57
C ILE A 7 -42.66 -43.91 -33.24
N MET A 8 -42.22 -45.10 -33.65
CA MET A 8 -41.32 -45.42 -34.79
C MET A 8 -39.93 -44.77 -34.75
N ALA A 9 -38.92 -45.62 -34.49
CA ALA A 9 -37.50 -45.35 -34.64
C ALA A 9 -37.04 -45.72 -36.06
N ILE A 10 -36.17 -44.90 -36.66
CA ILE A 10 -35.43 -45.23 -37.89
C ILE A 10 -33.94 -45.04 -37.58
N PHE A 11 -33.20 -46.15 -37.65
CA PHE A 11 -31.74 -46.19 -37.64
C PHE A 11 -31.22 -46.08 -39.08
N ALA A 12 -30.25 -45.22 -39.33
CA ALA A 12 -29.44 -45.24 -40.55
C ALA A 12 -27.97 -45.47 -40.15
N VAL A 13 -27.45 -46.63 -40.54
CA VAL A 13 -26.06 -47.06 -40.42
C VAL A 13 -25.33 -46.63 -41.69
N LEU A 14 -24.19 -45.96 -41.57
CA LEU A 14 -23.21 -45.84 -42.65
C LEU A 14 -21.85 -46.28 -42.14
N ALA A 15 -21.35 -47.38 -42.69
CA ALA A 15 -20.03 -47.95 -42.45
C ALA A 15 -19.08 -47.54 -43.58
N ILE A 16 -17.90 -46.99 -43.25
CA ILE A 16 -16.77 -46.94 -44.18
C ILE A 16 -15.51 -47.48 -43.46
N ILE A 17 -15.15 -48.67 -43.95
CA ILE A 17 -13.92 -49.45 -44.01
C ILE A 17 -12.62 -48.89 -43.40
N VAL A 18 -12.00 -49.80 -42.64
CA VAL A 18 -10.69 -49.79 -41.96
C VAL A 18 -9.52 -50.00 -42.93
N VAL A 19 -8.39 -49.31 -42.70
CA VAL A 19 -7.04 -49.78 -43.05
C VAL A 19 -6.12 -49.54 -41.84
N GLY A 20 -5.53 -50.61 -41.28
CA GLY A 20 -4.50 -50.60 -40.24
C GLY A 20 -3.11 -50.25 -40.80
N CYS A 21 -1.99 -50.18 -40.07
CA CYS A 21 -1.57 -50.59 -38.72
C CYS A 21 -0.38 -49.69 -38.31
N GLN A 22 -0.10 -49.54 -37.01
CA GLN A 22 1.16 -49.96 -36.34
C GLN A 22 1.36 -49.28 -34.97
N ASN A 23 1.80 -50.08 -34.00
CA ASN A 23 2.07 -49.72 -32.61
C ASN A 23 3.48 -49.15 -32.41
N GLN A 24 3.64 -48.19 -31.48
CA GLN A 24 4.61 -48.11 -30.35
C GLN A 24 4.93 -46.63 -29.99
N PRO A 25 5.42 -46.31 -28.77
CA PRO A 25 4.98 -46.72 -27.42
C PRO A 25 4.57 -45.50 -26.55
N ASN A 26 4.08 -45.79 -25.34
CA ASN A 26 3.63 -44.86 -24.29
C ASN A 26 4.33 -43.50 -24.18
N SER A 27 3.52 -42.43 -24.21
CA SER A 27 3.77 -41.22 -23.43
C SER A 27 2.63 -41.09 -22.42
N THR A 28 2.92 -41.36 -21.16
CA THR A 28 2.05 -41.10 -20.02
C THR A 28 1.78 -39.59 -19.93
N LEU A 29 0.57 -39.16 -20.28
CA LEU A 29 0.03 -37.89 -19.83
C LEU A 29 -1.15 -38.20 -18.91
N SER A 30 -0.92 -37.99 -17.62
CA SER A 30 -1.95 -37.95 -16.59
C SER A 30 -3.03 -36.94 -16.95
N PRO A 31 -4.33 -37.22 -16.70
CA PRO A 31 -5.34 -36.18 -16.72
C PRO A 31 -5.24 -35.42 -15.39
N THR A 32 -4.49 -34.34 -15.37
CA THR A 32 -4.55 -33.38 -14.26
C THR A 32 -4.84 -32.00 -14.81
N SER A 33 -6.10 -31.60 -14.71
CA SER A 33 -6.41 -30.32 -14.09
C SER A 33 -7.91 -30.30 -13.80
N SER A 34 -8.21 -30.60 -12.55
CA SER A 34 -9.47 -30.30 -11.90
C SER A 34 -9.85 -28.85 -12.15
N ALA A 35 -11.12 -28.60 -12.44
CA ALA A 35 -11.68 -27.26 -12.51
C ALA A 35 -11.32 -26.47 -11.23
N VAL A 36 -10.49 -25.45 -11.37
CA VAL A 36 -10.28 -24.46 -10.32
C VAL A 36 -11.51 -23.55 -10.34
N PRO A 37 -12.19 -23.30 -9.20
CA PRO A 37 -13.25 -22.31 -9.14
C PRO A 37 -12.67 -20.97 -9.55
N ASN A 38 -13.41 -20.22 -10.36
CA ASN A 38 -13.02 -18.92 -10.89
C ASN A 38 -13.00 -17.89 -9.74
N MET A 39 -11.95 -17.88 -8.91
CA MET A 39 -11.64 -16.75 -8.04
C MET A 39 -11.12 -15.65 -8.95
N ALA A 40 -11.89 -14.58 -9.11
CA ALA A 40 -11.37 -13.36 -9.74
C ALA A 40 -10.08 -12.96 -9.01
N PRO A 41 -9.03 -12.53 -9.74
CA PRO A 41 -7.79 -12.14 -9.10
C PRO A 41 -8.04 -10.92 -8.21
N LYS A 42 -7.53 -10.99 -6.99
CA LYS A 42 -7.45 -9.89 -6.05
C LYS A 42 -6.64 -8.73 -6.63
N PHE A 43 -7.17 -7.52 -6.58
CA PHE A 43 -6.49 -6.32 -7.07
C PHE A 43 -5.72 -5.65 -5.94
N ILE A 44 -4.44 -5.33 -6.21
CA ILE A 44 -3.56 -4.57 -5.33
C ILE A 44 -3.00 -3.43 -6.19
N LEU A 45 -3.12 -2.19 -5.70
CA LEU A 45 -2.49 -1.05 -6.35
C LEU A 45 -0.95 -1.21 -6.25
N PRO A 46 -0.19 -1.21 -7.37
CA PRO A 46 1.25 -1.43 -7.31
C PRO A 46 1.98 -0.41 -6.43
N ALA A 47 3.07 -0.84 -5.77
CA ALA A 47 3.90 0.08 -4.99
C ALA A 47 4.44 1.21 -5.89
N GLY A 48 4.33 2.45 -5.44
CA GLY A 48 4.71 3.64 -6.21
C GLY A 48 3.65 4.10 -7.24
N ALA A 49 2.55 3.38 -7.41
CA ALA A 49 1.46 3.83 -8.26
C ALA A 49 0.59 4.89 -7.56
N THR A 50 0.08 5.85 -8.34
CA THR A 50 -0.91 6.84 -7.89
C THR A 50 -2.27 6.47 -8.48
N LEU A 51 -3.30 6.30 -7.63
CA LEU A 51 -4.67 6.07 -8.12
C LEU A 51 -5.18 7.33 -8.82
N ASP A 52 -5.58 7.19 -10.09
CA ASP A 52 -6.14 8.29 -10.89
C ASP A 52 -7.66 8.26 -10.87
N SER A 53 -8.27 7.09 -11.08
CA SER A 53 -9.72 6.91 -11.00
C SER A 53 -10.15 5.49 -10.64
N ALA A 54 -11.30 5.38 -9.98
CA ALA A 54 -12.02 4.14 -9.78
C ALA A 54 -13.51 4.37 -10.10
N ILE A 55 -13.97 3.89 -11.26
CA ILE A 55 -15.33 4.13 -11.76
C ILE A 55 -16.10 2.82 -11.80
N PHE A 56 -17.13 2.70 -10.97
CA PHE A 56 -18.02 1.55 -10.96
C PHE A 56 -19.00 1.64 -12.11
N TYR A 57 -19.25 0.53 -12.80
CA TYR A 57 -20.22 0.39 -13.88
C TYR A 57 -21.21 -0.74 -13.59
N ILE A 58 -22.49 -0.46 -13.81
CA ILE A 58 -23.58 -1.44 -13.70
C ILE A 58 -24.57 -1.28 -14.84
N PHE A 59 -25.03 -2.39 -15.40
CA PHE A 59 -26.01 -2.36 -16.49
C PHE A 59 -27.44 -2.29 -15.93
N VAL A 60 -28.14 -1.19 -16.22
CA VAL A 60 -29.56 -1.04 -15.89
C VAL A 60 -30.39 -1.85 -16.88
N GLN A 61 -31.09 -2.87 -16.40
CA GLN A 61 -31.97 -3.71 -17.21
C GLN A 61 -33.36 -3.09 -17.40
N THR A 62 -33.89 -2.46 -16.35
CA THR A 62 -35.19 -1.77 -16.42
C THR A 62 -35.02 -0.36 -15.85
N PRO A 63 -35.05 0.69 -16.69
CA PRO A 63 -34.95 2.06 -16.24
C PRO A 63 -36.23 2.51 -15.55
N THR A 64 -36.08 3.42 -14.60
CA THR A 64 -37.12 3.89 -13.67
C THR A 64 -37.15 5.40 -13.52
N ASN A 65 -36.15 6.09 -14.10
CA ASN A 65 -35.89 7.51 -13.92
C ASN A 65 -35.71 7.91 -12.43
N GLN A 66 -35.24 6.96 -11.61
CA GLN A 66 -34.95 7.17 -10.19
C GLN A 66 -33.45 7.46 -9.97
N PRO A 67 -33.10 8.33 -9.02
CA PRO A 67 -31.73 8.46 -8.54
C PRO A 67 -31.35 7.25 -7.69
N VAL A 68 -30.16 6.71 -7.92
CA VAL A 68 -29.58 5.59 -7.18
C VAL A 68 -28.28 6.05 -6.55
N TYR A 69 -28.16 5.90 -5.24
CA TYR A 69 -27.03 6.35 -4.43
C TYR A 69 -26.19 5.17 -3.98
N LEU A 70 -24.87 5.38 -3.94
CA LEU A 70 -23.89 4.39 -3.52
C LEU A 70 -23.35 4.73 -2.12
N TYR A 71 -23.49 3.80 -1.18
CA TYR A 71 -23.04 3.94 0.21
C TYR A 71 -21.97 2.90 0.53
N ARG A 72 -20.92 3.29 1.26
CA ARG A 72 -19.89 2.36 1.75
C ARG A 72 -20.50 1.40 2.77
N VAL A 73 -20.24 0.10 2.63
CA VAL A 73 -20.61 -0.92 3.61
C VAL A 73 -19.60 -0.93 4.76
N THR A 74 -20.06 -1.11 6.00
CA THR A 74 -19.23 -1.00 7.21
C THR A 74 -18.98 -2.33 7.92
N GLN A 75 -19.63 -3.41 7.48
CA GLN A 75 -19.44 -4.77 8.01
C GLN A 75 -19.29 -5.78 6.87
N ASP A 76 -18.51 -6.82 7.12
CA ASP A 76 -18.32 -7.87 6.13
C ASP A 76 -19.61 -8.66 5.88
N TRP A 77 -19.74 -9.21 4.67
CA TRP A 77 -20.87 -10.02 4.26
C TRP A 77 -20.42 -11.05 3.22
N ALA A 78 -21.13 -12.17 3.19
CA ALA A 78 -20.92 -13.23 2.22
C ALA A 78 -22.14 -13.37 1.31
N GLU A 79 -21.90 -13.38 0.00
CA GLU A 79 -22.90 -13.45 -1.07
C GLU A 79 -24.00 -14.48 -0.82
N MET A 80 -23.61 -15.70 -0.46
CA MET A 80 -24.54 -16.83 -0.33
C MET A 80 -25.24 -16.90 1.04
N THR A 81 -24.99 -15.95 1.95
CA THR A 81 -25.59 -15.96 3.29
C THR A 81 -26.14 -14.62 3.74
N VAL A 82 -25.85 -13.52 3.05
CA VAL A 82 -26.37 -12.19 3.42
C VAL A 82 -27.90 -12.15 3.23
N THR A 83 -28.59 -11.53 4.19
CA THR A 83 -30.03 -11.33 4.21
C THR A 83 -30.31 -9.91 4.69
N TRP A 84 -31.54 -9.44 4.54
CA TRP A 84 -31.93 -8.14 5.09
C TRP A 84 -31.66 -8.04 6.59
N ASN A 85 -32.06 -9.07 7.35
CA ASN A 85 -31.96 -9.06 8.81
C ASN A 85 -30.51 -9.16 9.30
N ASN A 86 -29.64 -9.95 8.65
CA ASN A 86 -28.25 -10.08 9.10
C ASN A 86 -27.35 -8.95 8.60
N PHE A 87 -27.70 -8.27 7.50
CA PHE A 87 -26.98 -7.08 7.04
C PHE A 87 -27.23 -5.88 7.96
N GLY A 88 -28.46 -5.72 8.46
CA GLY A 88 -28.78 -4.79 9.54
C GLY A 88 -28.51 -3.32 9.23
N SER A 89 -28.63 -2.91 7.97
CA SER A 89 -28.35 -1.53 7.50
C SER A 89 -26.91 -1.07 7.78
N SER A 90 -25.93 -1.97 7.66
CA SER A 90 -24.50 -1.72 7.90
C SER A 90 -23.85 -0.88 6.80
N ILE A 91 -24.29 0.38 6.68
CA ILE A 91 -23.75 1.39 5.75
C ILE A 91 -23.23 2.63 6.50
N ALA A 92 -22.24 3.29 5.91
CA ALA A 92 -21.73 4.57 6.40
C ALA A 92 -22.73 5.71 6.12
N PRO A 93 -22.74 6.79 6.93
CA PRO A 93 -23.52 7.97 6.62
C PRO A 93 -22.96 8.69 5.38
N GLY A 94 -23.85 9.11 4.48
CA GLY A 94 -23.49 9.83 3.27
C GLY A 94 -23.18 8.91 2.09
N ALA A 95 -23.66 9.29 0.90
CA ALA A 95 -23.36 8.59 -0.34
C ALA A 95 -22.04 9.08 -0.93
N TYR A 96 -21.25 8.18 -1.49
CA TYR A 96 -20.02 8.52 -2.23
C TYR A 96 -20.31 8.99 -3.66
N GLY A 97 -21.48 8.67 -4.18
CA GLY A 97 -21.91 9.11 -5.49
C GLY A 97 -23.30 8.59 -5.84
N SER A 98 -23.76 8.94 -7.04
CA SER A 98 -25.07 8.52 -7.55
C SER A 98 -25.11 8.49 -9.07
N PHE A 99 -26.12 7.83 -9.62
CA PHE A 99 -26.49 7.91 -11.04
C PHE A 99 -28.02 7.96 -11.19
N MET A 100 -28.47 8.39 -12.38
CA MET A 100 -29.88 8.30 -12.78
C MET A 100 -30.14 7.01 -13.56
N ALA A 101 -31.18 6.27 -13.20
CA ALA A 101 -31.61 5.06 -13.89
C ALA A 101 -32.59 5.38 -15.04
N ASP A 102 -32.23 6.28 -15.96
CA ASP A 102 -33.11 6.86 -16.99
C ASP A 102 -33.11 6.12 -18.35
N ALA A 103 -32.25 5.11 -18.53
CA ALA A 103 -32.24 4.27 -19.75
C ALA A 103 -31.71 2.87 -19.49
N GLN A 104 -32.08 1.91 -20.36
CA GLN A 104 -31.57 0.54 -20.34
C GLN A 104 -30.15 0.51 -20.94
N THR A 105 -29.16 0.87 -20.12
CA THR A 105 -27.76 1.01 -20.54
C THR A 105 -26.83 0.94 -19.33
N TRP A 106 -25.52 0.97 -19.58
CA TRP A 106 -24.51 1.14 -18.55
C TRP A 106 -24.68 2.48 -17.83
N ARG A 107 -24.69 2.41 -16.50
CA ARG A 107 -24.57 3.57 -15.61
C ARG A 107 -23.32 3.43 -14.78
N SER A 108 -22.82 4.57 -14.32
CA SER A 108 -21.57 4.61 -13.58
C SER A 108 -21.62 5.53 -12.37
N VAL A 109 -20.81 5.19 -11.38
CA VAL A 109 -20.53 6.03 -10.21
C VAL A 109 -19.02 6.13 -10.07
N ASP A 110 -18.52 7.36 -10.01
CA ASP A 110 -17.13 7.60 -9.62
C ASP A 110 -16.99 7.35 -8.12
N ILE A 111 -16.18 6.36 -7.76
CA ILE A 111 -15.90 5.98 -6.38
C ILE A 111 -14.41 6.16 -6.05
N THR A 112 -13.69 7.01 -6.79
CA THR A 112 -12.24 7.22 -6.62
C THR A 112 -11.88 7.55 -5.18
N ALA A 113 -12.66 8.42 -4.51
CA ALA A 113 -12.45 8.75 -3.11
C ALA A 113 -12.60 7.53 -2.18
N LEU A 114 -13.62 6.69 -2.41
CA LEU A 114 -13.84 5.47 -1.64
C LEU A 114 -12.71 4.44 -1.86
N ALA A 115 -12.29 4.27 -3.12
CA ALA A 115 -11.22 3.35 -3.47
C ALA A 115 -9.88 3.79 -2.84
N ALA A 116 -9.58 5.10 -2.83
CA ALA A 116 -8.41 5.64 -2.15
C ALA A 116 -8.41 5.32 -0.64
N GLU A 117 -9.55 5.42 0.03
CA GLU A 117 -9.71 5.06 1.46
C GLU A 117 -9.52 3.56 1.74
N TRP A 118 -9.78 2.69 0.76
CA TRP A 118 -9.46 1.27 0.86
C TRP A 118 -7.97 1.01 0.65
N PHE A 119 -7.38 1.60 -0.39
CA PHE A 119 -5.96 1.37 -0.70
C PHE A 119 -5.01 1.93 0.37
N ASN A 120 -5.36 3.04 1.00
CA ASN A 120 -4.58 3.64 2.08
C ASN A 120 -4.84 3.00 3.46
N GLY A 121 -5.74 2.01 3.55
CA GLY A 121 -6.08 1.33 4.79
C GLY A 121 -6.94 2.13 5.78
N THR A 122 -7.54 3.26 5.39
CA THR A 122 -8.44 4.04 6.25
C THR A 122 -9.67 3.22 6.64
N TYR A 123 -10.21 2.46 5.70
CA TYR A 123 -11.34 1.55 5.95
C TYR A 123 -11.08 0.17 5.33
N PRO A 124 -11.49 -0.93 6.00
CA PRO A 124 -11.58 -2.23 5.34
C PRO A 124 -12.54 -2.18 4.15
N ASN A 125 -12.24 -2.94 3.10
CA ASN A 125 -13.10 -3.07 1.93
C ASN A 125 -14.17 -4.15 2.15
N TYR A 126 -15.41 -3.69 2.41
CA TYR A 126 -16.61 -4.54 2.44
C TYR A 126 -17.54 -4.28 1.24
N GLY A 127 -17.06 -3.57 0.21
CA GLY A 127 -17.87 -3.13 -0.92
C GLY A 127 -18.81 -1.98 -0.58
N PHE A 128 -19.88 -1.88 -1.36
CA PHE A 128 -20.87 -0.81 -1.27
C PHE A 128 -22.29 -1.31 -1.52
N LEU A 129 -23.25 -0.48 -1.15
CA LEU A 129 -24.68 -0.70 -1.29
C LEU A 129 -25.30 0.36 -2.21
N LEU A 130 -26.16 -0.06 -3.14
CA LEU A 130 -26.99 0.80 -3.97
C LEU A 130 -28.39 0.93 -3.38
N LYS A 131 -28.79 2.17 -3.09
CA LYS A 131 -30.08 2.53 -2.48
C LYS A 131 -30.78 3.67 -3.25
N GLN A 132 -32.09 3.57 -3.39
CA GLN A 132 -32.97 4.64 -3.88
C GLN A 132 -33.50 5.48 -2.71
N LEU A 133 -34.06 6.65 -3.00
CA LEU A 133 -34.79 7.42 -1.99
C LEU A 133 -35.99 6.62 -1.45
N ASP A 134 -36.26 6.81 -0.17
CA ASP A 134 -37.33 6.09 0.53
C ASP A 134 -38.69 6.37 -0.10
N GLU A 135 -39.49 5.31 -0.26
CA GLU A 135 -40.85 5.36 -0.79
C GLU A 135 -40.98 6.03 -2.17
N GLN A 136 -39.92 5.99 -2.99
CA GLN A 136 -39.98 6.34 -4.41
C GLN A 136 -40.08 5.09 -5.30
N TYR A 137 -40.94 5.20 -6.33
CA TYR A 137 -41.33 4.11 -7.21
C TYR A 137 -41.11 4.50 -8.68
N PRO A 138 -40.80 3.54 -9.57
CA PRO A 138 -40.61 2.10 -9.32
C PRO A 138 -39.17 1.75 -8.92
N ARG A 139 -38.95 0.48 -8.54
CA ARG A 139 -37.63 -0.07 -8.19
C ARG A 139 -36.78 -0.26 -9.44
N THR A 140 -35.51 0.08 -9.38
CA THR A 140 -34.55 -0.14 -10.48
C THR A 140 -34.10 -1.59 -10.51
N VAL A 141 -33.86 -2.10 -11.72
CA VAL A 141 -33.40 -3.48 -11.97
C VAL A 141 -32.07 -3.46 -12.69
N TYR A 142 -31.11 -4.26 -12.22
CA TYR A 142 -29.78 -4.39 -12.79
C TYR A 142 -29.45 -5.82 -13.19
N ARG A 143 -28.38 -5.97 -13.97
CA ARG A 143 -27.71 -7.27 -14.18
C ARG A 143 -26.73 -7.55 -13.05
N SER A 144 -26.77 -8.77 -12.53
CA SER A 144 -25.80 -9.26 -11.55
C SER A 144 -24.56 -9.86 -12.22
N ARG A 145 -23.61 -10.32 -11.41
CA ARG A 145 -22.43 -11.09 -11.79
C ARG A 145 -22.75 -12.40 -12.49
N GLU A 146 -23.88 -13.04 -12.20
CA GLU A 146 -24.31 -14.26 -12.91
C GLU A 146 -24.59 -13.97 -14.40
N ASN A 147 -24.77 -12.70 -14.77
CA ASN A 147 -24.88 -12.30 -16.16
C ASN A 147 -23.51 -11.93 -16.76
N VAL A 148 -22.69 -12.92 -17.09
CA VAL A 148 -21.30 -12.70 -17.57
C VAL A 148 -21.15 -11.73 -18.75
N ALA A 149 -22.20 -11.51 -19.55
CA ALA A 149 -22.17 -10.58 -20.69
C ALA A 149 -22.36 -9.10 -20.29
N LEU A 150 -23.07 -8.84 -19.19
CA LEU A 150 -23.47 -7.51 -18.74
C LEU A 150 -23.26 -7.32 -17.23
N GLN A 151 -22.41 -8.14 -16.61
CA GLN A 151 -22.12 -8.10 -15.18
C GLN A 151 -21.46 -6.79 -14.78
N PRO A 152 -21.68 -6.30 -13.55
CA PRO A 152 -21.03 -5.10 -13.06
C PRO A 152 -19.50 -5.23 -13.12
N TYR A 153 -18.81 -4.09 -13.20
CA TYR A 153 -17.36 -4.05 -13.13
C TYR A 153 -16.88 -2.72 -12.56
N LEU A 154 -15.63 -2.68 -12.14
CA LEU A 154 -14.96 -1.48 -11.64
C LEU A 154 -13.75 -1.20 -12.54
N LYS A 155 -13.75 -0.04 -13.21
CA LYS A 155 -12.60 0.41 -14.00
C LYS A 155 -11.67 1.19 -13.09
N VAL A 156 -10.45 0.67 -12.87
CA VAL A 156 -9.42 1.31 -12.05
C VAL A 156 -8.30 1.77 -12.96
N CYS A 157 -7.99 3.07 -12.94
CA CYS A 157 -6.84 3.64 -13.64
C CYS A 157 -5.85 4.23 -12.62
N TYR A 158 -4.56 3.98 -12.84
CA TYR A 158 -3.47 4.48 -12.00
C TYR A 158 -2.24 4.81 -12.83
N THR A 159 -1.42 5.72 -12.31
CA THR A 159 -0.16 6.12 -12.92
C THR A 159 0.99 5.40 -12.21
N LEU A 160 1.82 4.69 -12.97
CA LEU A 160 3.03 4.01 -12.49
C LEU A 160 4.19 4.35 -13.44
N ASP A 161 5.33 4.75 -12.89
CA ASP A 161 6.52 5.15 -13.67
C ASP A 161 6.22 6.20 -14.77
N GLY A 162 5.24 7.07 -14.52
CA GLY A 162 4.79 8.11 -15.46
C GLY A 162 3.86 7.62 -16.59
N GLY A 163 3.45 6.35 -16.59
CA GLY A 163 2.48 5.79 -17.53
C GLY A 163 1.14 5.49 -16.87
N GLU A 164 0.03 5.74 -17.59
CA GLU A 164 -1.31 5.37 -17.17
C GLU A 164 -1.59 3.89 -17.47
N VAL A 165 -2.09 3.16 -16.48
CA VAL A 165 -2.55 1.77 -16.59
C VAL A 165 -4.01 1.70 -16.14
N CYS A 166 -4.89 1.17 -16.99
CA CYS A 166 -6.28 0.92 -16.65
C CYS A 166 -6.59 -0.58 -16.64
N THR A 167 -7.29 -1.02 -15.61
CA THR A 167 -7.74 -2.40 -15.40
C THR A 167 -9.24 -2.43 -15.19
N GLN A 168 -9.85 -3.57 -15.50
CA GLN A 168 -11.27 -3.82 -15.28
C GLN A 168 -11.41 -4.98 -14.29
N GLU A 169 -11.89 -4.66 -13.10
CA GLU A 169 -12.06 -5.59 -12.01
C GLU A 169 -13.52 -6.06 -11.94
N LEU A 170 -13.71 -7.36 -11.71
CA LEU A 170 -15.04 -7.97 -11.60
C LEU A 170 -15.43 -8.11 -10.13
N PRO A 171 -16.73 -8.01 -9.79
CA PRO A 171 -17.19 -8.21 -8.43
C PRO A 171 -16.97 -9.66 -8.01
N ILE A 172 -16.46 -9.82 -6.79
CA ILE A 172 -16.32 -11.13 -6.14
C ILE A 172 -17.61 -11.58 -5.47
N ALA A 173 -18.51 -10.63 -5.20
CA ALA A 173 -19.82 -10.88 -4.62
C ALA A 173 -20.81 -9.78 -5.01
N ASP A 174 -22.04 -10.15 -5.29
CA ASP A 174 -23.21 -9.27 -5.28
C ASP A 174 -24.43 -9.96 -4.67
N ALA A 175 -25.38 -9.18 -4.16
CA ALA A 175 -26.63 -9.73 -3.63
C ALA A 175 -27.72 -8.68 -3.58
N GLU A 176 -28.97 -9.10 -3.78
CA GLU A 176 -30.13 -8.33 -3.31
C GLU A 176 -30.41 -8.68 -1.84
N ILE A 177 -30.73 -7.69 -1.03
CA ILE A 177 -31.44 -7.89 0.23
C ILE A 177 -32.83 -7.27 0.14
N ASN A 178 -33.84 -7.98 0.66
CA ASN A 178 -35.24 -7.68 0.42
C ASN A 178 -36.02 -7.68 1.73
N GLN A 179 -36.57 -6.53 2.10
CA GLN A 179 -37.28 -6.33 3.36
C GLN A 179 -38.56 -7.18 3.46
N LEU A 180 -39.19 -7.55 2.33
CA LEU A 180 -40.36 -8.44 2.31
C LEU A 180 -40.01 -9.88 2.68
N TYR A 181 -38.79 -10.31 2.34
CA TYR A 181 -38.29 -11.65 2.60
C TYR A 181 -37.00 -11.55 3.41
N PRO A 182 -37.09 -11.10 4.68
CA PRO A 182 -35.92 -10.54 5.35
C PRO A 182 -34.90 -11.58 5.82
N ASN A 183 -35.23 -12.87 5.72
CA ASN A 183 -34.35 -13.99 6.04
C ASN A 183 -33.93 -14.79 4.80
N ASP A 184 -34.41 -14.43 3.62
CA ASP A 184 -34.06 -15.11 2.38
C ASP A 184 -32.76 -14.49 1.82
N ASN A 185 -31.92 -15.35 1.25
CA ASN A 185 -30.72 -14.94 0.52
C ASN A 185 -31.01 -14.93 -0.98
N PHE A 186 -30.52 -13.91 -1.68
CA PHE A 186 -30.72 -13.71 -3.11
C PHE A 186 -29.40 -13.59 -3.89
N GLY A 187 -28.28 -14.06 -3.34
CA GLY A 187 -26.93 -13.91 -3.92
C GLY A 187 -26.65 -14.78 -5.17
N SER A 188 -27.66 -15.43 -5.74
CA SER A 188 -27.52 -16.20 -7.00
C SER A 188 -28.48 -15.73 -8.09
N LEU A 189 -29.17 -14.61 -7.85
CA LEU A 189 -30.13 -14.06 -8.80
C LEU A 189 -29.39 -13.35 -9.93
N ILE A 190 -29.76 -13.65 -11.18
CA ILE A 190 -29.26 -12.97 -12.38
C ILE A 190 -29.69 -11.49 -12.51
N LEU A 191 -30.60 -11.04 -11.63
CA LEU A 191 -31.12 -9.69 -11.55
C LEU A 191 -31.02 -9.17 -10.12
N LEU A 192 -30.57 -7.93 -9.99
CA LEU A 192 -30.50 -7.20 -8.72
C LEU A 192 -31.53 -6.07 -8.72
N TYR A 193 -31.99 -5.68 -7.53
CA TYR A 193 -33.07 -4.71 -7.37
C TYR A 193 -32.74 -3.69 -6.29
N THR A 194 -33.13 -2.44 -6.53
CA THR A 194 -33.03 -1.36 -5.54
C THR A 194 -34.32 -0.55 -5.51
N GLY A 195 -34.82 -0.22 -4.31
CA GLY A 195 -35.99 0.62 -4.09
C GLY A 195 -37.31 -0.13 -3.96
N TRP A 196 -38.43 0.60 -4.13
CA TRP A 196 -39.78 0.10 -3.95
C TRP A 196 -40.52 -0.03 -5.28
N ASN A 197 -41.36 -1.05 -5.42
CA ASN A 197 -42.18 -1.24 -6.62
C ASN A 197 -43.50 -0.46 -6.60
N SER A 198 -44.12 -0.37 -5.44
CA SER A 198 -45.43 0.25 -5.21
C SER A 198 -45.56 0.68 -3.74
N PRO A 199 -46.56 1.52 -3.39
CA PRO A 199 -46.81 1.94 -2.01
C PRO A 199 -47.05 0.81 -0.99
N THR A 200 -47.34 -0.39 -1.47
CA THR A 200 -47.54 -1.60 -0.64
C THR A 200 -46.35 -2.55 -0.67
N SER A 201 -45.32 -2.25 -1.46
CA SER A 201 -44.09 -3.04 -1.52
C SER A 201 -43.13 -2.62 -0.41
N LEU A 202 -42.11 -3.44 -0.18
CA LEU A 202 -41.04 -3.17 0.77
C LEU A 202 -39.70 -3.01 0.05
N GLU A 203 -38.73 -2.41 0.74
CA GLU A 203 -37.45 -1.98 0.18
C GLU A 203 -36.62 -3.17 -0.34
N LYS A 204 -35.87 -2.90 -1.41
CA LYS A 204 -34.78 -3.75 -1.90
C LYS A 204 -33.51 -2.93 -1.97
N GLN A 205 -32.38 -3.55 -1.67
CA GLN A 205 -31.06 -2.94 -1.77
C GLN A 205 -30.12 -3.91 -2.46
N THR A 206 -29.17 -3.37 -3.21
CA THR A 206 -28.17 -4.16 -3.94
C THR A 206 -26.81 -3.96 -3.30
N LEU A 207 -26.15 -5.06 -2.93
CA LEU A 207 -24.79 -5.11 -2.42
C LEU A 207 -23.84 -5.53 -3.55
N VAL A 208 -22.65 -4.91 -3.62
CA VAL A 208 -21.59 -5.30 -4.55
C VAL A 208 -20.24 -5.17 -3.83
N LYS A 209 -19.38 -6.19 -3.97
CA LYS A 209 -18.04 -6.21 -3.38
C LYS A 209 -16.99 -6.64 -4.40
N PHE A 210 -15.87 -5.93 -4.39
CA PHE A 210 -14.66 -6.22 -5.18
C PHE A 210 -13.55 -6.65 -4.24
N ASP A 211 -12.60 -7.46 -4.73
CA ASP A 211 -11.47 -7.92 -3.92
C ASP A 211 -10.30 -6.96 -4.04
N PHE A 212 -10.36 -5.86 -3.28
CA PHE A 212 -9.25 -4.92 -3.14
C PHE A 212 -8.65 -5.05 -1.75
N GLU A 213 -7.33 -5.05 -1.68
CA GLU A 213 -6.61 -4.88 -0.43
C GLU A 213 -5.88 -3.55 -0.37
N ALA A 214 -5.73 -3.06 0.87
CA ALA A 214 -4.82 -1.97 1.16
C ALA A 214 -3.44 -2.31 0.62
N THR A 215 -2.76 -1.33 0.02
CA THR A 215 -1.35 -1.53 -0.31
C THR A 215 -0.62 -1.81 0.99
N PRO A 216 0.20 -2.87 1.10
CA PRO A 216 1.03 -3.05 2.28
C PRO A 216 1.82 -1.76 2.48
N PRO A 217 1.90 -1.22 3.72
CA PRO A 217 2.68 -0.02 3.97
C PRO A 217 4.10 -0.26 3.45
N PRO A 218 4.74 0.76 2.83
CA PRO A 218 6.11 0.61 2.37
C PRO A 218 6.96 0.11 3.55
N PRO A 219 7.90 -0.83 3.33
CA PRO A 219 8.81 -1.25 4.39
C PRO A 219 9.48 0.00 5.00
N PRO A 220 9.69 0.05 6.32
CA PRO A 220 10.43 1.14 6.94
C PRO A 220 11.75 1.34 6.21
N PRO A 221 12.20 2.60 5.99
CA PRO A 221 13.52 2.84 5.41
C PRO A 221 14.58 2.04 6.20
N ASP A 222 15.52 1.41 5.51
CA ASP A 222 16.69 0.84 6.17
C ASP A 222 17.52 2.01 6.72
N LEU A 223 17.35 2.29 8.02
CA LEU A 223 18.04 3.38 8.71
C LEU A 223 19.50 3.03 9.01
N GLY A 224 19.93 1.79 8.75
CA GLY A 224 21.18 1.26 9.26
C GLY A 224 21.22 1.27 10.79
N CYS A 225 22.41 1.35 11.36
CA CYS A 225 22.61 1.45 12.80
C CYS A 225 23.84 2.28 13.14
N THR A 226 23.89 2.86 14.33
CA THR A 226 25.02 3.69 14.80
C THR A 226 25.91 2.96 15.80
N LEU A 227 27.17 3.38 15.82
CA LEU A 227 28.23 2.94 16.72
C LEU A 227 28.83 4.15 17.44
N THR A 228 29.21 3.95 18.70
CA THR A 228 29.76 5.04 19.53
C THR A 228 31.12 5.56 19.06
N ILE A 229 31.49 6.77 19.47
CA ILE A 229 32.86 7.29 19.26
C ILE A 229 33.94 6.38 19.90
N GLY A 230 33.59 5.66 20.97
CA GLY A 230 34.48 4.72 21.64
C GLY A 230 34.81 3.50 20.77
N PHE A 231 33.80 2.99 20.07
CA PHE A 231 33.97 1.95 19.06
C PHE A 231 34.92 2.40 17.96
N TRP A 232 34.62 3.53 17.30
CA TRP A 232 35.44 4.05 16.20
C TRP A 232 36.88 4.31 16.62
N LYS A 233 37.10 4.84 17.83
CA LYS A 233 38.45 5.05 18.38
C LYS A 233 39.21 3.74 18.55
N ASN A 234 38.57 2.70 19.10
CA ASN A 234 39.19 1.40 19.33
C ASN A 234 39.48 0.64 18.03
N HIS A 235 38.67 0.88 16.99
CA HIS A 235 38.80 0.31 15.65
C HIS A 235 39.58 1.19 14.66
N ALA A 236 40.35 2.17 15.13
CA ALA A 236 41.20 3.01 14.29
C ALA A 236 42.54 2.35 13.87
N GLY A 237 42.77 1.09 14.26
CA GLY A 237 43.97 0.33 13.86
C GLY A 237 45.21 0.51 14.75
N PHE A 238 45.06 1.10 15.94
CA PHE A 238 46.15 1.25 16.93
C PHE A 238 46.00 0.33 18.16
N GLY A 239 44.94 -0.46 18.20
CA GLY A 239 44.66 -1.42 19.26
C GLY A 239 44.66 -2.86 18.76
N LYS A 240 44.03 -3.76 19.53
CA LYS A 240 43.85 -5.17 19.14
C LYS A 240 42.72 -5.40 18.14
N GLN A 241 41.83 -4.42 17.99
CA GLN A 241 40.65 -4.53 17.13
C GLN A 241 40.99 -4.30 15.67
N ALA A 242 40.20 -4.89 14.77
CA ALA A 242 40.34 -4.69 13.34
C ALA A 242 40.18 -3.20 12.97
N ASN A 243 40.98 -2.74 12.01
CA ASN A 243 40.89 -1.37 11.51
C ASN A 243 39.65 -1.23 10.62
N MET A 244 38.65 -0.48 11.10
CA MET A 244 37.42 -0.21 10.35
C MET A 244 37.27 1.27 9.97
N VAL A 245 38.18 2.13 10.44
CA VAL A 245 38.14 3.56 10.13
C VAL A 245 38.78 3.85 8.79
N SER A 246 39.94 3.26 8.49
CA SER A 246 40.68 3.55 7.24
C SER A 246 39.85 3.42 5.94
N PRO A 247 38.98 2.41 5.77
CA PRO A 247 38.16 2.30 4.56
C PRO A 247 37.09 3.39 4.39
N LEU A 248 36.74 4.11 5.46
CA LEU A 248 35.67 5.12 5.49
C LEU A 248 36.20 6.54 5.28
N LEU A 249 37.52 6.71 5.15
CA LEU A 249 38.18 7.99 4.96
C LEU A 249 38.41 8.26 3.46
N PRO A 250 38.47 9.54 3.02
CA PRO A 250 38.54 10.76 3.83
C PRO A 250 37.18 11.31 4.30
N ILE A 251 37.18 11.98 5.46
CA ILE A 251 36.02 12.70 5.99
C ILE A 251 36.43 14.13 6.36
N TRP A 252 35.64 15.13 5.96
CA TRP A 252 35.84 16.51 6.39
C TRP A 252 35.14 16.80 7.72
N LEU A 253 35.80 17.55 8.60
CA LEU A 253 35.18 18.29 9.70
C LEU A 253 35.27 19.76 9.35
N GLY A 254 34.15 20.35 8.92
CA GLY A 254 34.13 21.59 8.16
C GLY A 254 33.86 21.38 6.68
N THR A 255 34.01 22.43 5.87
CA THR A 255 33.80 22.38 4.42
C THR A 255 35.12 22.23 3.66
N SER A 256 35.08 21.61 2.49
CA SER A 256 36.26 21.57 1.61
C SER A 256 36.70 22.98 1.24
N GLY A 257 37.95 23.33 1.57
CA GLY A 257 38.50 24.67 1.35
C GLY A 257 38.24 25.67 2.48
N GLY A 258 37.52 25.28 3.54
CA GLY A 258 37.37 26.10 4.74
C GLY A 258 38.72 26.30 5.44
N PRO A 259 39.10 27.54 5.82
CA PRO A 259 40.44 27.84 6.36
C PRO A 259 40.75 27.14 7.69
N LYS A 260 39.73 26.69 8.42
CA LYS A 260 39.89 25.97 9.70
C LYS A 260 39.39 24.52 9.65
N SER A 261 38.94 24.05 8.49
CA SER A 261 38.46 22.70 8.32
C SER A 261 39.58 21.67 8.44
N ILE A 262 39.22 20.49 8.94
CA ILE A 262 40.14 19.35 9.06
C ILE A 262 39.72 18.29 8.04
N ASN A 263 40.64 17.94 7.12
CA ASN A 263 40.47 16.78 6.26
C ASN A 263 41.04 15.54 6.96
N VAL A 264 40.17 14.67 7.46
CA VAL A 264 40.53 13.42 8.12
C VAL A 264 40.87 12.38 7.06
N THR A 265 42.12 12.41 6.61
CA THR A 265 42.61 11.55 5.51
C THR A 265 43.25 10.25 5.98
N THR A 266 43.60 10.15 7.26
CA THR A 266 44.28 8.98 7.83
C THR A 266 43.62 8.55 9.14
N ASN A 267 43.74 7.26 9.45
CA ASN A 267 43.28 6.71 10.72
C ASN A 267 43.99 7.34 11.94
N LEU A 268 45.24 7.80 11.80
CA LEU A 268 45.93 8.55 12.85
C LEU A 268 45.23 9.88 13.16
N ILE A 269 44.83 10.63 12.13
CA ILE A 269 44.07 11.88 12.33
C ILE A 269 42.73 11.58 13.00
N ALA A 270 42.02 10.55 12.52
CA ALA A 270 40.76 10.12 13.12
C ALA A 270 40.91 9.72 14.59
N TYR A 271 41.91 8.90 14.92
CA TYR A 271 42.22 8.51 16.29
C TYR A 271 42.54 9.71 17.19
N ASN A 272 43.31 10.67 16.69
CA ASN A 272 43.67 11.89 17.42
C ASN A 272 42.46 12.79 17.71
N ILE A 273 41.49 12.84 16.79
CA ILE A 273 40.21 13.54 17.00
C ILE A 273 39.35 12.79 18.03
N LEU A 274 39.12 11.49 17.83
CA LEU A 274 38.25 10.69 18.69
C LEU A 274 38.79 10.53 20.11
N SER A 275 40.11 10.61 20.29
CA SER A 275 40.75 10.58 21.62
C SER A 275 40.70 11.92 22.36
N GLN A 276 40.38 13.03 21.68
CA GLN A 276 40.23 14.38 22.26
C GLN A 276 41.47 14.92 23.01
N ASN A 277 42.67 14.47 22.62
CA ASN A 277 43.93 14.83 23.28
C ASN A 277 44.92 15.61 22.40
N VAL A 278 44.63 15.78 21.10
CA VAL A 278 45.52 16.46 20.15
C VAL A 278 44.93 17.79 19.69
N TYR A 279 43.66 17.79 19.29
CA TYR A 279 42.95 18.98 18.82
C TYR A 279 42.25 19.71 19.97
N GLY A 280 43.03 20.13 20.97
CA GLY A 280 42.55 20.73 22.21
C GLY A 280 42.49 19.72 23.37
N THR A 281 41.61 20.00 24.34
CA THR A 281 41.40 19.16 25.55
C THR A 281 39.95 18.70 25.62
N ALA A 282 39.69 17.61 26.35
CA ALA A 282 38.33 17.10 26.56
C ALA A 282 37.36 18.10 27.26
N SER A 283 37.87 19.21 27.82
CA SER A 283 37.05 20.30 28.37
C SER A 283 36.61 21.34 27.33
N ASN A 284 37.19 21.35 26.13
CA ASN A 284 36.89 22.30 25.06
C ASN A 284 35.68 21.84 24.23
N GLY A 285 34.69 22.72 24.03
CA GLY A 285 33.46 22.38 23.32
C GLY A 285 33.66 22.02 21.84
N ILE A 286 34.56 22.72 21.14
CA ILE A 286 34.89 22.40 19.74
C ILE A 286 35.63 21.07 19.65
N THR A 287 36.51 20.75 20.60
CA THR A 287 37.17 19.45 20.66
C THR A 287 36.17 18.30 20.79
N LYS A 288 35.13 18.46 21.63
CA LYS A 288 34.04 17.48 21.74
C LYS A 288 33.21 17.40 20.46
N LEU A 289 32.90 18.55 19.84
CA LEU A 289 32.17 18.61 18.57
C LEU A 289 32.92 17.86 17.47
N TYR A 290 34.24 18.02 17.35
CA TYR A 290 35.05 17.26 16.39
C TYR A 290 34.88 15.75 16.57
N ALA A 291 34.97 15.26 17.81
CA ALA A 291 34.86 13.83 18.08
C ALA A 291 33.47 13.29 17.74
N GLN A 292 32.41 13.99 18.16
CA GLN A 292 31.04 13.54 17.92
C GLN A 292 30.63 13.63 16.46
N LEU A 293 31.01 14.72 15.77
CA LEU A 293 30.73 14.88 14.35
C LEU A 293 31.49 13.84 13.51
N LEU A 294 32.75 13.54 13.85
CA LEU A 294 33.50 12.48 13.18
C LEU A 294 32.84 11.11 13.41
N GLY A 295 32.41 10.80 14.64
CA GLY A 295 31.67 9.58 14.94
C GLY A 295 30.41 9.43 14.08
N ALA A 296 29.62 10.49 13.99
CA ALA A 296 28.39 10.48 13.19
C ALA A 296 28.69 10.27 11.71
N LYS A 297 29.67 10.98 11.15
CA LYS A 297 30.06 10.82 9.75
C LYS A 297 30.66 9.46 9.43
N LEU A 298 31.32 8.81 10.38
CA LEU A 298 31.77 7.42 10.24
C LEU A 298 30.57 6.45 10.21
N ASN A 299 29.57 6.66 11.06
CA ASN A 299 28.31 5.90 11.01
C ASN A 299 27.62 6.03 9.64
N LEU A 300 27.51 7.26 9.13
CA LEU A 300 26.99 7.54 7.78
C LEU A 300 27.80 6.81 6.70
N ALA A 301 29.12 6.91 6.73
CA ALA A 301 30.00 6.24 5.78
C ALA A 301 29.89 4.70 5.87
N SER A 302 29.50 4.16 7.03
CA SER A 302 29.22 2.74 7.23
C SER A 302 27.78 2.30 6.92
N GLY A 303 26.91 3.22 6.50
CA GLY A 303 25.55 2.92 6.04
C GLY A 303 24.41 3.37 6.96
N ALA A 304 24.68 4.12 8.03
CA ALA A 304 23.62 4.72 8.85
C ALA A 304 22.95 5.90 8.14
N SER A 305 21.64 6.07 8.34
CA SER A 305 20.88 7.22 7.83
C SER A 305 21.28 8.50 8.52
N ASP A 306 21.36 9.60 7.78
CA ASP A 306 21.60 10.95 8.29
C ASP A 306 20.32 11.75 8.55
N GLU A 307 19.14 11.20 8.24
CA GLU A 307 17.86 11.91 8.28
C GLU A 307 17.63 12.71 9.59
N PRO A 308 17.91 12.17 10.79
CA PRO A 308 17.67 12.91 12.04
C PRO A 308 18.65 14.06 12.30
N ILE A 309 19.81 14.07 11.63
CA ILE A 309 20.92 15.00 11.92
C ILE A 309 21.45 15.73 10.69
N HIS A 310 20.80 15.60 9.53
CA HIS A 310 21.29 16.11 8.24
C HIS A 310 21.60 17.62 8.31
N THR A 311 20.64 18.41 8.77
CA THR A 311 20.80 19.87 8.93
C THR A 311 21.85 20.23 9.96
N LEU A 312 21.92 19.48 11.06
CA LEU A 312 22.92 19.67 12.10
C LEU A 312 24.33 19.48 11.57
N ILE A 313 24.57 18.41 10.80
CA ILE A 313 25.87 18.17 10.16
C ILE A 313 26.26 19.36 9.28
N MET A 314 25.33 19.86 8.46
CA MET A 314 25.57 21.02 7.59
C MET A 314 25.96 22.27 8.38
N ASP A 315 25.23 22.57 9.46
CA ASP A 315 25.48 23.74 10.30
C ASP A 315 26.81 23.63 11.06
N ALA A 316 27.11 22.45 11.61
CA ALA A 316 28.36 22.17 12.30
C ALA A 316 29.56 22.26 11.34
N ASP A 317 29.43 21.77 10.10
CA ASP A 317 30.48 21.92 9.09
C ASP A 317 30.67 23.36 8.64
N ALA A 318 29.59 24.12 8.43
CA ALA A 318 29.68 25.55 8.11
C ALA A 318 30.40 26.33 9.23
N PHE A 319 30.14 25.97 10.48
CA PHE A 319 30.84 26.52 11.64
C PHE A 319 32.33 26.13 11.66
N LEU A 320 32.65 24.84 11.53
CA LEU A 320 34.02 24.32 11.55
C LEU A 320 34.85 24.71 10.31
N ALA A 321 34.23 25.25 9.27
CA ALA A 321 34.94 25.94 8.20
C ALA A 321 35.71 27.18 8.68
N ASN A 322 35.19 27.86 9.71
CA ASN A 322 35.64 29.18 10.14
C ASN A 322 36.17 29.22 11.58
N TYR A 323 35.89 28.20 12.39
CA TYR A 323 36.30 28.08 13.78
C TYR A 323 37.01 26.75 14.06
N ASN A 324 38.02 26.76 14.94
CA ASN A 324 38.67 25.57 15.46
C ASN A 324 38.84 25.63 16.98
N TYR A 325 39.41 24.57 17.56
CA TYR A 325 39.56 24.44 19.02
C TYR A 325 40.32 25.60 19.69
N LEU A 326 41.16 26.34 18.97
CA LEU A 326 41.87 27.51 19.50
C LEU A 326 40.95 28.72 19.69
N ASP A 327 39.81 28.76 19.00
CA ASP A 327 38.84 29.86 19.09
C ASP A 327 37.82 29.69 20.23
N TRP A 328 37.83 28.56 20.94
CA TRP A 328 36.78 28.25 21.92
C TRP A 328 36.54 29.36 22.95
N THR A 329 37.61 29.94 23.48
CA THR A 329 37.53 31.01 24.48
C THR A 329 37.19 32.38 23.91
N THR A 330 37.24 32.55 22.58
CA THR A 330 36.91 33.80 21.89
C THR A 330 35.48 33.82 21.34
N LEU A 331 34.81 32.66 21.30
CA LEU A 331 33.40 32.56 20.97
C LEU A 331 32.52 33.32 21.98
N THR A 332 31.41 33.85 21.48
CA THR A 332 30.36 34.38 22.35
C THR A 332 29.68 33.25 23.15
N PRO A 333 29.07 33.53 24.31
CA PRO A 333 28.34 32.52 25.08
C PRO A 333 27.26 31.79 24.26
N THR A 334 26.57 32.49 23.36
CA THR A 334 25.58 31.88 22.46
C THR A 334 26.21 30.91 21.48
N GLN A 335 27.36 31.26 20.88
CA GLN A 335 28.09 30.35 19.99
C GLN A 335 28.64 29.14 20.76
N GLN A 336 29.14 29.34 21.98
CA GLN A 336 29.58 28.23 22.82
C GLN A 336 28.42 27.28 23.12
N GLN A 337 27.25 27.80 23.47
CA GLN A 337 26.06 26.99 23.71
C GLN A 337 25.63 26.22 22.46
N GLN A 338 25.59 26.88 21.30
CA GLN A 338 25.25 26.23 20.03
C GLN A 338 26.17 25.04 19.71
N VAL A 339 27.48 25.17 19.95
CA VAL A 339 28.45 24.08 19.77
C VAL A 339 28.19 22.93 20.73
N LEU A 340 27.83 23.22 21.99
CA LEU A 340 27.49 22.20 22.98
C LEU A 340 26.19 21.48 22.64
N ASP A 341 25.20 22.20 22.12
CA ASP A 341 23.92 21.62 21.68
C ASP A 341 24.13 20.66 20.51
N TRP A 342 24.87 21.09 19.48
CA TRP A 342 25.23 20.21 18.35
C TRP A 342 25.99 18.97 18.81
N GLN A 343 26.97 19.15 19.68
CA GLN A 343 27.73 18.04 20.25
C GLN A 343 26.85 17.07 21.03
N GLY A 344 25.86 17.56 21.78
CA GLY A 344 24.91 16.75 22.54
C GLY A 344 24.02 15.91 21.64
N THR A 345 23.42 16.50 20.61
CA THR A 345 22.60 15.76 19.64
C THR A 345 23.42 14.72 18.87
N LEU A 346 24.64 15.05 18.45
CA LEU A 346 25.53 14.08 17.80
C LEU A 346 25.94 12.93 18.72
N ASP A 347 26.11 13.20 20.03
CA ASP A 347 26.35 12.16 21.02
C ASP A 347 25.13 11.22 21.12
N ASN A 348 23.92 11.77 21.23
CA ASN A 348 22.68 10.96 21.21
C ASN A 348 22.60 10.09 19.95
N TYR A 349 22.85 10.67 18.77
CA TYR A 349 22.86 9.94 17.50
C TYR A 349 23.86 8.78 17.51
N ASN A 350 25.11 9.03 17.91
CA ASN A 350 26.16 8.01 17.96
C ASN A 350 25.87 6.89 18.98
N ASN A 351 25.02 7.15 19.98
CA ASN A 351 24.57 6.16 20.96
C ASN A 351 23.22 5.52 20.60
N GLY A 352 22.68 5.81 19.41
CA GLY A 352 21.43 5.24 18.92
C GLY A 352 20.17 5.83 19.56
N LEU A 353 20.27 7.05 20.10
CA LEU A 353 19.19 7.75 20.83
C LEU A 353 18.54 8.87 20.01
N GLU A 354 18.96 9.06 18.75
CA GLU A 354 18.47 10.13 17.86
C GLU A 354 18.03 9.54 16.50
N GLY A 355 16.86 8.89 16.48
CA GLY A 355 16.19 8.42 15.25
C GLY A 355 16.77 7.18 14.56
N VAL A 356 18.06 6.88 14.71
CA VAL A 356 18.72 5.66 14.18
C VAL A 356 19.11 4.75 15.35
N PRO A 357 18.82 3.43 15.33
CA PRO A 357 19.13 2.53 16.43
C PRO A 357 20.64 2.23 16.54
N HIS A 358 21.09 1.82 17.73
CA HIS A 358 22.46 1.33 17.93
C HIS A 358 22.65 -0.06 17.29
N CYS A 359 23.82 -0.36 16.73
CA CYS A 359 24.10 -1.69 16.20
C CYS A 359 24.10 -2.75 17.32
N SER A 360 23.50 -3.91 17.07
CA SER A 360 23.61 -5.07 17.95
C SER A 360 25.00 -5.70 17.81
N ASP A 361 25.62 -6.05 18.94
CA ASP A 361 26.91 -6.78 18.98
C ASP A 361 26.85 -8.16 18.30
#